data_AF-A0A6M3LBY5-F1
#
_entry.id   AF-A0A6M3LBY5-F1
#
_cell.length_a   1.000
_cell.length_b   1.000
_cell.length_c   1.000
_cell.angle_alpha   90.00
_cell.angle_beta   90.00
_cell.angle_gamma   90.00
#
_symmetry.space_group_name_H-M   'P 1'
#
loop_
_entity.id
_entity.type
_entity.pdbx_description
1 polymer ?
#
loop_
_entity_poly.entity_id
_entity_poly.type
_entity_poly.pdbx_seq_one_letter_code
_entity_poly.pdbx_strand_id
1 'polypeptide(L)'
;MTQSRIPHAEAKALYLRARQLNVCAIGRAYGFAKPVEELHHKLHNTEPNRRRYPLLIHSLMNLVGVSRYWHTMHPYWGRPTLLEADKMEAFLRRHPQIAERLNDPRTGEYT
;
A
#
# COMPACT_ATOMS: atom_id res chain seq x y z
N MET A 1 -19.98 16.77 18.02
CA MET A 1 -19.50 15.42 17.70
C MET A 1 -18.07 15.52 17.21
N THR A 2 -17.09 15.20 18.05
CA THR A 2 -15.68 15.16 17.68
C THR A 2 -15.49 13.98 16.73
N GLN A 3 -15.38 14.25 15.42
CA GLN A 3 -14.88 13.25 14.48
C GLN A 3 -13.51 12.82 14.99
N SER A 4 -13.43 11.62 15.56
CA SER A 4 -12.15 10.97 15.84
C SER A 4 -11.41 10.87 14.51
N ARG A 5 -10.44 11.76 14.29
CA ARG A 5 -9.65 11.78 13.06
C ARG A 5 -8.73 10.57 13.12
N ILE A 6 -9.16 9.46 12.52
CA ILE A 6 -8.33 8.28 12.37
C ILE A 6 -6.98 8.71 11.74
N PRO A 7 -5.84 8.36 12.35
CA PRO A 7 -4.53 8.60 11.79
C PRO A 7 -4.41 8.04 10.37
N HIS A 8 -3.66 8.73 9.52
CA HIS A 8 -3.51 8.38 8.10
C HIS A 8 -3.01 6.96 7.86
N ALA A 9 -2.05 6.51 8.67
CA ALA A 9 -1.51 5.16 8.62
C ALA A 9 -2.57 4.11 8.99
N GLU A 10 -3.42 4.41 9.98
CA GLU A 10 -4.50 3.54 10.42
C GLU A 10 -5.62 3.45 9.37
N ALA A 11 -5.95 4.57 8.72
CA ALA A 11 -6.91 4.59 7.61
C ALA A 11 -6.44 3.70 6.43
N LYS A 12 -5.14 3.74 6.09
CA LYS A 12 -4.55 2.85 5.08
C LYS A 12 -4.59 1.38 5.49
N ALA A 13 -4.34 1.08 6.77
CA ALA A 13 -4.40 -0.27 7.29
C ALA A 13 -5.81 -0.85 7.22
N LEU A 14 -6.82 -0.07 7.63
CA LEU A 14 -8.22 -0.45 7.51
C LEU A 14 -8.62 -0.67 6.05
N TYR A 15 -8.27 0.27 5.16
CA TYR A 15 -8.52 0.15 3.72
C TYR A 15 -7.95 -1.15 3.15
N LEU A 16 -6.67 -1.42 3.38
CA LEU A 16 -6.00 -2.60 2.81
C LEU A 16 -6.50 -3.90 3.41
N ARG A 17 -6.77 -3.94 4.72
CA ARG A 17 -7.39 -5.11 5.35
C ARG A 17 -8.76 -5.39 4.75
N ALA A 18 -9.62 -4.38 4.60
CA ALA A 18 -10.91 -4.57 3.95
C ALA A 18 -10.76 -5.06 2.50
N ARG A 19 -9.90 -4.40 1.71
CA ARG A 19 -9.71 -4.74 0.28
C ARG A 19 -9.09 -6.12 0.06
N GLN A 20 -8.24 -6.58 0.98
CA GLN A 20 -7.62 -7.90 0.97
C GLN A 20 -8.42 -8.97 1.71
N LEU A 21 -9.64 -8.66 2.20
CA LEU A 21 -10.45 -9.54 3.04
C LEU A 21 -9.70 -10.05 4.28
N ASN A 22 -8.83 -9.19 4.81
CA ASN A 22 -7.89 -9.46 5.88
C ASN A 22 -6.96 -10.65 5.61
N VAL A 23 -6.69 -10.98 4.35
CA VAL A 23 -5.78 -12.07 3.96
C VAL A 23 -4.45 -11.52 3.45
N CYS A 24 -3.35 -12.04 3.98
CA CYS A 24 -1.98 -11.77 3.52
C CYS A 24 -1.85 -12.05 2.01
N ALA A 25 -1.40 -11.05 1.26
CA ALA A 25 -1.27 -11.17 -0.19
C ALA A 25 -0.26 -12.25 -0.62
N ILE A 26 0.87 -12.36 0.10
CA ILE A 26 1.90 -13.39 -0.14
C ILE A 26 1.32 -14.78 0.13
N GLY A 27 0.78 -15.00 1.33
CA GLY A 27 0.18 -16.29 1.71
C GLY A 27 -0.89 -16.74 0.71
N ARG A 28 -1.77 -15.81 0.30
CA ARG A 28 -2.80 -16.08 -0.72
C ARG A 28 -2.21 -16.54 -2.05
N ALA A 29 -1.11 -15.93 -2.50
CA ALA A 29 -0.42 -16.32 -3.74
C ALA A 29 0.16 -17.74 -3.69
N TYR A 30 0.43 -18.25 -2.48
CA TYR A 30 0.87 -19.62 -2.24
C TYR A 30 -0.25 -20.55 -1.76
N GLY A 31 -1.52 -20.12 -1.80
CA GLY A 31 -2.66 -20.96 -1.43
C GLY A 31 -2.99 -21.01 0.07
N PHE A 32 -2.46 -20.08 0.87
CA PHE A 32 -2.67 -20.02 2.32
C PHE A 32 -3.48 -18.80 2.75
N ALA A 33 -4.48 -19.02 3.59
CA ALA A 33 -5.24 -17.95 4.25
C ALA A 33 -4.59 -17.60 5.59
N LYS A 34 -3.65 -16.65 5.58
CA LYS A 34 -3.11 -16.03 6.81
C LYS A 34 -3.63 -14.61 6.98
N PRO A 35 -3.90 -14.15 8.20
CA PRO A 35 -4.37 -12.79 8.43
C PRO A 35 -3.31 -11.74 8.04
N VAL A 36 -3.75 -10.52 7.74
CA VAL A 36 -2.83 -9.37 7.61
C VAL A 36 -2.40 -8.91 8.99
N GLU A 37 -1.09 -8.98 9.25
CA GLU A 37 -0.49 -8.55 10.52
C GLU A 37 0.06 -7.13 10.39
N GLU A 38 0.72 -6.82 9.27
CA GLU A 38 1.38 -5.54 9.03
C GLU A 38 1.21 -5.04 7.59
N LEU A 39 1.40 -3.74 7.40
CA LEU A 39 1.51 -3.15 6.06
C LEU A 39 2.97 -3.07 5.65
N HIS A 40 3.25 -3.48 4.44
CA HIS A 40 4.59 -3.45 3.87
C HIS A 40 4.64 -2.59 2.60
N HIS A 41 5.77 -1.92 2.38
CA HIS A 41 6.03 -1.16 1.16
C HIS A 41 6.66 -2.07 0.11
N LYS A 42 6.01 -2.27 -1.04
CA LYS A 42 6.56 -3.07 -2.14
C LYS A 42 7.87 -2.48 -2.68
N LEU A 43 7.90 -1.16 -2.87
CA LEU A 43 9.11 -0.39 -3.11
C LEU A 43 9.58 0.21 -1.79
N HIS A 44 10.82 -0.11 -1.38
CA HIS A 44 11.36 0.33 -0.09
C HIS A 44 11.28 1.85 0.11
N ASN A 45 10.84 2.26 1.31
CA ASN A 45 10.80 3.65 1.75
C ASN A 45 12.19 4.17 2.15
N THR A 46 13.07 4.27 1.16
CA THR A 46 14.42 4.84 1.29
C THR A 46 14.44 6.29 0.79
N GLU A 47 15.43 7.06 1.24
CA GLU A 47 15.59 8.45 0.82
C GLU A 47 15.69 8.62 -0.71
N PRO A 48 16.47 7.83 -1.46
CA PRO A 48 16.51 7.93 -2.92
C PRO A 48 15.14 7.66 -3.57
N ASN A 49 14.41 6.66 -3.07
CA ASN A 49 13.08 6.33 -3.60
C ASN A 49 12.05 7.40 -3.28
N ARG A 50 12.08 8.02 -2.08
CA ARG A 50 11.20 9.14 -1.76
C ARG A 50 11.41 10.34 -2.68
N ARG A 51 12.66 10.64 -3.04
CA ARG A 51 12.98 11.73 -3.97
C ARG A 51 12.51 11.43 -5.39
N ARG A 52 12.69 10.19 -5.85
CA ARG A 52 12.32 9.77 -7.22
C ARG A 52 10.81 9.55 -7.38
N TYR A 53 10.15 9.05 -6.34
CA TYR A 53 8.76 8.57 -6.37
C TYR A 53 7.90 9.18 -5.25
N PRO A 54 7.80 10.52 -5.16
CA PRO A 54 7.15 11.20 -4.03
C PRO A 54 5.65 10.88 -3.92
N LEU A 55 4.96 10.59 -5.03
CA LEU A 55 3.54 10.26 -5.00
C LEU A 55 3.31 8.78 -4.73
N LEU A 56 4.13 7.91 -5.31
CA LEU A 56 3.98 6.46 -5.19
C LEU A 56 4.37 5.96 -3.81
N ILE A 57 5.48 6.45 -3.24
CA ILE A 57 6.14 5.78 -2.11
C ILE A 57 5.20 5.59 -0.91
N HIS A 58 4.37 6.58 -0.60
CA HIS A 58 3.42 6.54 0.51
C HIS A 58 1.99 6.17 0.10
N SER A 59 1.74 5.93 -1.19
CA SER A 59 0.40 5.62 -1.68
C SER A 59 -0.03 4.19 -1.36
N LEU A 60 -1.34 3.97 -1.31
CA LEU A 60 -1.94 2.63 -1.26
C LEU A 60 -1.49 1.73 -2.43
N MET A 61 -1.06 2.29 -3.56
CA MET A 61 -0.50 1.50 -4.68
C MET A 61 0.85 0.86 -4.34
N ASN A 62 1.62 1.44 -3.41
CA ASN A 62 2.90 0.88 -2.98
C ASN A 62 2.78 0.03 -1.70
N LEU A 63 1.62 0.02 -1.05
CA LEU A 63 1.40 -0.71 0.19
C LEU A 63 0.69 -2.04 -0.06
N VAL A 64 0.96 -3.01 0.81
CA VAL A 64 0.28 -4.31 0.82
C VAL A 64 0.22 -4.87 2.25
N GLY A 65 -0.90 -5.47 2.61
CA GLY A 65 -1.07 -6.19 3.87
C GLY A 65 -0.44 -7.58 3.81
N VAL A 66 0.45 -7.89 4.75
CA VAL A 66 1.19 -9.15 4.83
C VAL A 66 1.18 -9.75 6.24
N SER A 67 1.42 -11.05 6.33
CA SER A 67 1.79 -11.75 7.56
C SER A 67 3.31 -11.70 7.69
N ARG A 68 3.82 -11.50 8.90
CA ARG A 68 5.26 -11.42 9.18
C ARG A 68 5.99 -12.69 8.76
N TYR A 69 5.38 -13.85 8.99
CA TYR A 69 5.95 -15.15 8.60
C TYR A 69 6.21 -15.22 7.08
N TRP A 70 5.17 -14.96 6.29
CA TRP A 70 5.26 -15.03 4.82
C TRP A 70 6.16 -13.94 4.24
N HIS A 71 6.15 -12.74 4.83
CA HIS A 71 7.03 -11.68 4.40
C HIS A 71 8.51 -12.00 4.65
N THR A 72 8.82 -12.62 5.80
CA THR A 72 10.19 -13.07 6.13
C THR A 72 10.67 -14.14 5.15
N MET A 73 9.79 -15.08 4.77
CA MET A 73 10.11 -16.14 3.81
C MET A 73 10.23 -15.65 2.36
N HIS A 74 9.55 -14.57 2.00
CA HIS A 74 9.50 -14.04 0.63
C HIS A 74 9.73 -12.51 0.60
N PRO A 75 10.91 -12.03 0.98
CA PRO A 75 11.19 -10.60 1.17
C PRO A 75 11.10 -9.77 -0.11
N TYR A 76 11.19 -10.41 -1.28
CA TYR A 76 11.15 -9.75 -2.58
C TYR A 76 9.80 -9.87 -3.30
N TRP A 77 8.80 -10.52 -2.69
CA TRP A 77 7.52 -10.77 -3.33
C TRP A 77 6.80 -9.47 -3.68
N GLY A 78 6.31 -9.36 -4.91
CA GLY A 78 5.52 -8.21 -5.38
C GLY A 78 6.30 -6.89 -5.49
N ARG A 79 7.63 -6.91 -5.39
CA ARG A 79 8.47 -5.73 -5.57
C ARG A 79 8.43 -5.28 -7.04
N PRO A 80 8.03 -4.03 -7.33
CA PRO A 80 8.05 -3.54 -8.71
C PRO A 80 9.48 -3.35 -9.20
N THR A 81 9.67 -3.55 -10.50
CA THR A 81 10.84 -3.07 -11.23
C THR A 81 10.87 -1.53 -11.26
N LEU A 82 12.03 -0.95 -11.59
CA LEU A 82 12.14 0.51 -11.74
C LEU A 82 11.22 1.05 -12.84
N LEU A 83 11.08 0.31 -13.95
CA LEU A 83 10.18 0.70 -15.04
C LEU A 83 8.71 0.72 -14.60
N GLU A 84 8.28 -0.26 -13.79
CA GLU A 84 6.93 -0.28 -13.23
C GLU A 84 6.71 0.86 -12.25
N ALA A 85 7.68 1.13 -11.37
CA ALA A 85 7.61 2.26 -10.44
C ALA A 85 7.53 3.60 -11.18
N ASP A 86 8.33 3.79 -12.24
CA ASP A 86 8.29 4.99 -13.10
C ASP A 86 6.91 5.16 -13.76
N LYS A 87 6.31 4.06 -14.26
CA LYS A 87 4.95 4.08 -14.85
C LYS A 87 3.88 4.43 -13.82
N MET A 88 3.97 3.87 -12.61
CA MET A 88 3.01 4.15 -11.52
C MET A 88 3.11 5.61 -11.06
N GLU A 89 4.32 6.13 -10.87
CA GLU A 89 4.55 7.54 -10.51
C GLU A 89 4.02 8.48 -11.61
N ALA A 90 4.30 8.19 -12.88
CA ALA A 90 3.78 8.97 -14.00
C ALA A 90 2.24 8.95 -14.06
N PHE A 91 1.62 7.81 -13.77
CA PHE A 91 0.17 7.71 -13.66
C PHE A 91 -0.37 8.63 -12.54
N LEU A 92 0.20 8.56 -11.34
CA LEU A 92 -0.23 9.41 -10.21
C LEU A 92 -0.07 10.91 -10.51
N ARG A 93 0.97 11.32 -11.25
CA ARG A 93 1.16 12.70 -11.71
C ARG A 93 0.08 13.16 -12.68
N ARG A 94 -0.32 12.29 -13.61
CA ARG A 94 -1.39 12.60 -14.59
C ARG A 94 -2.79 12.62 -13.97
N HIS A 95 -2.98 11.97 -12.82
CA HIS A 95 -4.27 11.83 -12.17
C HIS A 95 -4.22 12.31 -10.69
N PRO A 96 -4.11 13.62 -10.44
CA PRO A 96 -3.89 14.16 -9.09
C PRO A 96 -5.01 13.82 -8.10
N GLN A 97 -6.27 13.75 -8.54
CA GLN A 97 -7.38 13.33 -7.67
C GLN A 97 -7.27 11.87 -7.22
N ILE A 98 -6.74 10.99 -8.07
CA ILE A 98 -6.47 9.60 -7.73
C ILE A 98 -5.28 9.53 -6.77
N ALA A 99 -4.22 10.32 -7.04
CA ALA A 99 -3.07 10.40 -6.16
C ALA A 99 -3.43 10.90 -4.75
N GLU A 100 -4.33 11.87 -4.63
CA GLU A 100 -4.86 12.35 -3.36
C GLU A 100 -5.60 11.24 -2.61
N ARG A 101 -6.54 10.53 -3.26
CA ARG A 101 -7.29 9.43 -2.63
C ARG A 101 -6.42 8.26 -2.21
N LEU A 102 -5.43 7.89 -3.02
CA LEU A 102 -4.53 6.77 -2.72
C LEU A 102 -3.50 7.15 -1.66
N ASN A 103 -3.13 8.43 -1.58
CA ASN A 103 -2.31 8.90 -0.50
C ASN A 103 -3.12 9.10 0.76
N ASP A 104 -4.38 9.55 0.73
CA ASP A 104 -5.27 9.73 1.87
C ASP A 104 -6.63 9.03 1.68
N PRO A 105 -6.79 7.78 2.14
CA PRO A 105 -8.05 7.05 1.97
C PRO A 105 -9.21 7.57 2.82
N ARG A 106 -9.02 8.64 3.60
CA ARG A 106 -10.09 9.30 4.34
C ARG A 106 -10.91 10.25 3.47
N THR A 107 -10.39 10.63 2.28
CA THR A 107 -11.05 11.59 1.38
C THR A 107 -12.02 10.93 0.40
N GLY A 108 -12.15 9.59 0.43
CA GLY A 108 -13.07 8.85 -0.43
C GLY A 108 -14.30 8.36 0.34
N GLU A 109 -15.49 8.67 -0.16
CA GLU A 109 -16.70 7.91 0.19
C GLU A 109 -16.56 6.49 -0.37
N TYR A 110 -16.70 5.49 0.48
CA TYR A 110 -16.72 4.09 0.07
C TYR A 110 -18.10 3.79 -0.50
N THR A 111 -18.33 4.14 -1.77
CA THR A 111 -19.53 3.72 -2.54
C THR A 111 -19.36 2.31 -3.09
#